data_AF-A0A519M3E0-F1
#
_entry.id   AF-A0A519M3E0-F1
#
_cell.length_a   1.000
_cell.length_b   1.000
_cell.length_c   1.000
_cell.angle_alpha   90.00
_cell.angle_beta   90.00
_cell.angle_gamma   90.00
#
_symmetry.space_group_name_H-M   'P 1'
#
loop_
_entity.id
_entity.type
_entity.pdbx_description
1 polymer ?
#
loop_
_entity_poly.entity_id
_entity_poly.type
_entity_poly.pdbx_seq_one_letter_code
_entity_poly.pdbx_strand_id
1 'polypeptide(L)' 'MLADGDAVFAKATGLTLDLNGKGLGLRSNRYSMLIKDGKVVTLNVEAPGKFEVSDADTLLAQAKA' A
#
# COMPACT_ATOMS: atom_id res chain seq x y z
N MET A 1 -5.29 -12.13 7.02
CA MET A 1 -4.02 -11.38 6.86
C MET A 1 -3.17 -12.11 5.84
N LEU A 2 -2.59 -11.39 4.87
CA LEU A 2 -1.65 -11.96 3.90
C LEU A 2 -0.23 -11.52 4.30
N ALA A 3 0.71 -12.46 4.41
CA ALA A 3 2.08 -12.17 4.79
C ALA A 3 2.97 -12.00 3.55
N ASP A 4 3.79 -10.94 3.53
CA ASP A 4 4.83 -10.68 2.53
C ASP A 4 6.20 -10.57 3.25
N GLY A 5 6.65 -11.68 3.84
CA GLY A 5 7.79 -11.70 4.77
C GLY A 5 9.12 -11.27 4.15
N ASP A 6 9.36 -11.64 2.89
CA ASP A 6 10.57 -11.29 2.14
C ASP A 6 10.43 -9.98 1.32
N ALA A 7 9.31 -9.28 1.51
CA ALA A 7 8.92 -8.06 0.80
C ALA A 7 8.88 -8.23 -0.73
N VAL A 8 8.60 -9.44 -1.24
CA VAL A 8 8.60 -9.72 -2.68
C VAL A 8 7.51 -8.92 -3.38
N PHE A 9 6.31 -8.87 -2.80
CA PHE A 9 5.22 -8.10 -3.39
C PHE A 9 5.47 -6.59 -3.31
N ALA A 10 5.90 -6.10 -2.15
CA ALA A 10 6.20 -4.67 -1.98
C ALA A 10 7.31 -4.20 -2.95
N LYS A 11 8.36 -5.01 -3.16
CA LYS A 11 9.42 -4.73 -4.15
C LYS A 11 8.87 -4.74 -5.57
N ALA A 12 8.13 -5.77 -5.94
CA ALA A 12 7.58 -5.92 -7.29
C ALA A 12 6.64 -4.78 -7.68
N THR A 13 5.92 -4.22 -6.70
CA THR A 13 4.99 -3.10 -6.91
C THR A 13 5.62 -1.73 -6.73
N GLY A 14 6.90 -1.65 -6.35
CA GLY A 14 7.58 -0.38 -6.06
C GLY A 14 7.04 0.35 -4.82
N LEU A 15 6.33 -0.37 -3.94
CA LEU A 15 5.69 0.18 -2.74
C LEU A 15 6.56 -0.01 -1.48
N THR A 16 7.86 -0.19 -1.64
CA THR A 16 8.78 -0.31 -0.51
C THR A 16 9.04 1.01 0.19
N LEU A 17 9.22 0.95 1.51
CA LEU A 17 9.66 2.04 2.36
C LEU A 17 10.85 1.55 3.20
N ASP A 18 12.00 2.21 3.06
CA ASP A 18 13.19 1.92 3.87
C ASP A 18 13.08 2.60 5.24
N LEU A 19 13.00 1.78 6.30
CA LEU A 19 13.01 2.22 7.69
C LEU A 19 14.16 1.57 8.48
N ASN A 20 15.26 1.20 7.83
CA ASN A 20 16.46 0.67 8.49
C ASN A 20 16.99 1.62 9.57
N GLY A 21 16.99 2.93 9.30
CA GLY A 21 17.40 3.95 10.28
C GLY A 21 16.52 4.02 11.55
N LYS A 22 15.34 3.40 11.53
CA LYS A 22 14.43 3.26 12.68
C LYS A 22 14.42 1.84 13.27
N GLY A 23 15.32 0.95 12.85
CA GLY A 23 15.39 -0.44 13.30
C GLY A 23 14.25 -1.33 12.80
N LEU A 24 13.47 -0.86 11.82
CA LEU A 24 12.31 -1.59 11.29
C LEU A 24 12.66 -2.38 10.02
N GLY A 25 13.76 -2.05 9.35
CA GLY A 25 14.15 -2.68 8.10
C GLY A 25 13.33 -2.19 6.90
N LEU A 26 13.30 -2.99 5.84
CA LEU A 26 12.48 -2.72 4.66
C LEU A 26 11.01 -3.04 4.95
N ARG A 27 10.11 -2.10 4.66
CA ARG A 27 8.66 -2.24 4.88
C ARG A 27 7.88 -1.95 3.61
N SER A 28 6.60 -2.23 3.67
CA SER A 28 5.64 -1.67 2.73
C SER A 28 5.30 -0.24 3.13
N ASN A 29 5.21 0.66 2.16
CA ASN A 29 4.57 1.96 2.35
C ASN A 29 3.07 1.74 2.68
N ARG A 30 2.42 2.75 3.26
CA ARG A 30 0.99 2.71 3.52
C ARG A 30 0.22 3.03 2.24
N TYR A 31 -0.69 2.15 1.85
CA TYR A 31 -1.52 2.34 0.67
C TYR A 31 -2.83 1.56 0.78
N SER A 32 -3.77 1.88 -0.11
CA SER A 32 -4.90 1.02 -0.47
C SER A 32 -4.96 0.87 -2.00
N MET A 33 -5.51 -0.24 -2.49
CA MET A 33 -5.61 -0.50 -3.92
C MET A 33 -6.94 -1.17 -4.25
N LEU A 34 -7.61 -0.70 -5.30
CA LEU A 34 -8.78 -1.34 -5.89
C LEU A 34 -8.33 -2.19 -7.07
N ILE A 35 -8.56 -3.50 -6.99
CA ILE A 35 -8.19 -4.46 -8.04
C ILE A 35 -9.47 -5.05 -8.63
N LYS A 36 -9.61 -5.00 -9.96
CA LYS A 36 -10.66 -5.69 -10.71
C LYS A 36 -10.01 -6.62 -11.72
N ASP A 37 -10.31 -7.91 -11.65
CA ASP A 37 -9.82 -8.95 -12.56
C ASP A 37 -8.28 -8.93 -12.75
N GLY A 38 -7.56 -8.81 -11.64
CA GLY A 38 -6.09 -8.78 -11.62
C GLY A 38 -5.47 -7.47 -12.11
N LYS A 39 -6.27 -6.44 -12.45
CA LYS A 39 -5.79 -5.11 -12.83
C LYS A 39 -6.01 -4.11 -11.72
N VAL A 40 -4.99 -3.30 -11.43
CA VAL A 40 -5.10 -2.17 -10.51
C VAL A 40 -5.92 -1.07 -11.19
N VAL A 41 -7.07 -0.75 -10.61
CA VAL A 41 -7.98 0.31 -11.09
C VAL A 41 -7.68 1.62 -10.37
N THR A 42 -7.38 1.53 -9.07
CA THR A 42 -7.00 2.68 -8.25
C THR A 42 -5.88 2.27 -7.30
N LEU A 43 -4.92 3.18 -7.09
CA LEU A 43 -3.83 3.01 -6.14
C LEU A 43 -3.67 4.31 -5.33
N ASN A 44 -3.95 4.24 -4.04
CA ASN A 44 -3.84 5.38 -3.12
C ASN A 44 -2.60 5.19 -2.25
N VAL A 45 -1.50 5.86 -2.58
CA VAL A 45 -0.24 5.77 -1.83
C VAL A 45 -0.12 6.96 -0.89
N GLU A 46 0.23 6.71 0.36
CA GLU A 46 0.43 7.76 1.35
C GLU A 46 1.79 8.42 1.21
N ALA A 47 1.83 9.71 1.53
CA ALA A 47 3.07 10.40 1.81
C ALA A 47 3.71 9.88 3.12
N PRO A 48 5.03 10.05 3.32
CA PRO A 48 5.71 9.56 4.51
C PRO A 48 5.06 10.04 5.82
N GLY A 49 4.61 9.09 6.64
CA GLY A 49 3.98 9.36 7.94
C GLY A 49 2.53 9.84 7.88
N LYS A 50 1.90 9.85 6.70
CA LYS A 50 0.50 10.27 6.52
C LYS A 50 -0.48 9.10 6.53
N PHE A 51 -1.75 9.47 6.67
CA PHE A 51 -2.92 8.60 6.56
C PHE A 51 -4.13 9.46 6.15
N GLU A 52 -4.17 9.80 4.86
CA GLU A 52 -5.14 10.75 4.31
C GLU A 52 -5.93 10.18 3.11
N VAL A 53 -5.41 9.14 2.44
CA VAL A 53 -5.99 8.62 1.18
C VAL A 53 -6.13 7.09 1.14
N SER A 54 -5.51 6.37 2.07
CA SER A 54 -5.48 4.90 2.11
C SER A 54 -6.54 4.29 3.05
N ASP A 55 -7.42 5.12 3.60
CA ASP A 55 -8.48 4.69 4.51
C ASP A 55 -9.61 3.93 3.79
N ALA A 56 -10.47 3.31 4.61
CA ALA A 56 -11.56 2.48 4.11
C ALA A 56 -12.68 3.28 3.44
N ASP A 57 -12.97 4.49 3.90
CA ASP A 57 -14.04 5.33 3.35
C ASP A 57 -13.66 5.83 1.96
N THR A 58 -12.40 6.26 1.78
CA THR A 58 -11.84 6.60 0.47
C THR A 58 -11.95 5.44 -0.51
N LEU A 59 -11.53 4.23 -0.10
CA LEU A 59 -11.61 3.06 -0.98
C LEU A 59 -13.05 2.64 -1.28
N LEU A 60 -13.96 2.74 -0.30
CA LEU A 60 -15.37 2.41 -0.48
C LEU A 60 -16.05 3.37 -1.47
N ALA A 61 -15.74 4.66 -1.41
CA ALA A 61 -16.23 5.63 -2.38
C ALA A 61 -15.76 5.29 -3.81
N GLN A 62 -14.49 4.90 -3.98
CA GLN A 62 -13.93 4.48 -5.27
C GLN A 62 -14.54 3.18 -5.80
N ALA A 63 -14.90 2.24 -4.92
CA ALA A 63 -15.51 0.97 -5.30
C ALA A 63 -16.98 1.11 -5.74
N LYS A 64 -17.67 2.18 -5.31
CA LYS A 64 -19.06 2.48 -5.66
C LYS A 64 -19.22 3.33 -6.93
N ALA A 65 -18.13 3.91 -7.42
CA ALA A 65 -18.10 4.74 -8.62
C ALA A 65 -18.17 3.91 -9.92
#